data_AF-A0A6F8Y1U9-F1
#
_entry.id   AF-A0A6F8Y1U9-F1
#
_cell.length_a   1.000
_cell.length_b   1.000
_cell.length_c   1.000
_cell.angle_alpha   90.00
_cell.angle_beta   90.00
_cell.angle_gamma   90.00
#
_symmetry.space_group_name_H-M   'P 1'
#
loop_
_entity.id
_entity.type
_entity.pdbx_description
1 polymer ?
#
loop_
_entity_poly.entity_id
_entity_poly.type
_entity_poly.pdbx_seq_one_letter_code
_entity_poly.pdbx_strand_id
1 'polypeptide(L)'
;MGPRLSEFRGWLRRRRQYRQLQPLWSDLHRLMPQIALEPPVAAPLSNLDRRLYRRVIELYDGSLALRPYLDEAAANRAGRIGTRLGMRADDLAAVMEAARLRGAVRAYGHGAPQPAVEEDAMPARLDEGTDLAEEVARLVRVSRAYAGSPVVAAAVAGRDALPAEETEVAM
;
A
#
# COMPACT_ATOMS: atom_id res chain seq x y z
N MET A 1 6.27 -30.32 20.13
CA MET A 1 5.46 -29.12 19.83
C MET A 1 4.88 -29.28 18.43
N GLY A 2 3.59 -29.62 18.33
CA GLY A 2 3.03 -30.34 17.17
C GLY A 2 2.66 -29.48 15.94
N PRO A 3 2.65 -30.09 14.73
CA PRO A 3 2.45 -29.44 13.42
C PRO A 3 1.16 -28.61 13.29
N ARG A 4 0.12 -28.95 14.06
CA ARG A 4 -1.15 -28.23 14.08
C ARG A 4 -1.05 -26.80 14.63
N LEU A 5 -0.12 -26.55 15.58
CA LEU A 5 0.12 -25.20 16.13
C LEU A 5 0.83 -24.29 15.13
N SER A 6 1.78 -24.83 14.36
CA SER A 6 2.46 -24.09 13.28
C SER A 6 1.53 -23.77 12.12
N GLU A 7 0.66 -24.72 11.73
CA GLU A 7 -0.36 -24.51 10.70
C GLU A 7 -1.38 -23.43 11.13
N PHE A 8 -1.87 -23.49 12.37
CA PHE A 8 -2.79 -22.49 12.90
C PHE A 8 -2.15 -21.09 12.98
N ARG A 9 -0.90 -20.99 13.45
CA ARG A 9 -0.15 -19.72 13.46
C ARG A 9 0.07 -19.18 12.05
N GLY A 10 0.39 -20.06 11.10
CA GLY A 10 0.52 -19.71 9.68
C GLY A 10 -0.79 -19.17 9.10
N TRP A 11 -1.89 -19.85 9.35
CA TRP A 11 -3.23 -19.42 8.94
C TRP A 11 -3.61 -18.05 9.53
N LEU A 12 -3.39 -17.85 10.83
CA LEU A 12 -3.72 -16.58 11.50
C LEU A 12 -2.89 -15.43 10.95
N ARG A 13 -1.59 -15.66 10.68
CA ARG A 13 -0.70 -14.68 10.04
C ARG A 13 -1.21 -14.27 8.67
N ARG A 14 -1.53 -15.23 7.80
CA ARG A 14 -2.05 -14.96 6.46
C ARG A 14 -3.39 -14.22 6.49
N ARG A 15 -4.26 -14.56 7.45
CA ARG A 15 -5.56 -13.90 7.62
C ARG A 15 -5.39 -12.45 8.06
N ARG A 16 -4.43 -12.20 8.95
CA ARG A 16 -4.06 -10.84 9.37
C ARG A 16 -3.48 -10.05 8.19
N GLN A 17 -2.56 -10.62 7.41
CA GLN A 17 -1.98 -9.97 6.24
C GLN A 17 -3.06 -9.62 5.21
N TYR A 18 -3.96 -10.55 4.89
CA TYR A 18 -5.09 -10.30 4.00
C TYR A 18 -5.96 -9.12 4.47
N ARG A 19 -6.29 -9.05 5.77
CA ARG A 19 -7.02 -7.91 6.34
C ARG A 19 -6.21 -6.61 6.30
N GLN A 20 -4.90 -6.67 6.48
CA GLN A 20 -4.04 -5.48 6.44
C GLN A 20 -3.88 -4.90 5.04
N LEU A 21 -4.07 -5.71 3.99
CA LEU A 21 -4.12 -5.25 2.59
C LEU A 21 -5.48 -4.65 2.19
N GLN A 22 -6.51 -4.83 3.02
CA GLN A 22 -7.88 -4.41 2.69
C GLN A 22 -8.05 -2.91 2.46
N PRO A 23 -7.43 -1.98 3.24
CA PRO A 23 -7.62 -0.55 3.02
C PRO A 23 -7.19 -0.11 1.62
N LEU A 24 -5.96 -0.47 1.22
CA LEU A 24 -5.45 -0.14 -0.11
C LEU A 24 -6.30 -0.77 -1.22
N TRP A 25 -6.60 -2.06 -1.11
CA TRP A 25 -7.41 -2.75 -2.12
C TRP A 25 -8.82 -2.17 -2.25
N SER A 26 -9.45 -1.77 -1.14
CA SER A 26 -10.83 -1.26 -1.16
C SER A 26 -10.94 0.06 -1.91
N ASP A 27 -9.95 0.94 -1.76
CA ASP A 27 -9.92 2.22 -2.47
C ASP A 27 -9.66 2.00 -3.97
N LEU A 28 -8.71 1.13 -4.31
CA LEU A 28 -8.44 0.77 -5.72
C LEU A 28 -9.68 0.14 -6.37
N HIS A 29 -10.31 -0.84 -5.72
CA HIS A 29 -11.49 -1.52 -6.24
C HIS A 29 -12.69 -0.58 -6.38
N ARG A 30 -12.86 0.40 -5.48
CA ARG A 30 -13.94 1.39 -5.57
C ARG A 30 -13.82 2.23 -6.85
N LEU A 31 -12.60 2.60 -7.23
CA LEU A 31 -12.34 3.38 -8.43
C LEU A 31 -12.27 2.53 -9.70
N MET A 32 -11.79 1.29 -9.57
CA MET A 32 -11.52 0.39 -10.68
C MET A 32 -12.05 -1.01 -10.37
N PRO A 33 -13.37 -1.26 -10.46
CA PRO A 33 -13.95 -2.57 -10.16
C PRO A 33 -13.36 -3.71 -11.01
N GLN A 34 -12.85 -3.40 -12.19
CA GLN A 34 -12.24 -4.36 -13.12
C GLN A 34 -10.94 -5.01 -12.63
N ILE A 35 -10.31 -4.50 -11.56
CA ILE A 35 -9.10 -5.12 -10.99
C ILE A 35 -9.43 -6.41 -10.20
N ALA A 36 -10.70 -6.63 -9.84
CA ALA A 36 -11.11 -7.84 -9.14
C ALA A 36 -11.17 -9.02 -10.11
N LEU A 37 -10.31 -10.03 -9.88
CA LEU A 37 -10.19 -11.21 -10.73
C LEU A 37 -11.31 -12.24 -10.54
N GLU A 38 -12.16 -12.10 -9.52
CA GLU A 38 -13.40 -12.87 -9.31
C GLU A 38 -14.40 -12.01 -8.50
N PRO A 39 -15.72 -12.15 -8.71
CA PRO A 39 -16.71 -11.49 -7.86
C PRO A 39 -16.56 -11.96 -6.40
N PRO A 40 -16.85 -11.11 -5.39
CA PRO A 40 -16.56 -11.36 -3.97
C PRO A 40 -17.32 -12.54 -3.32
N VAL A 41 -17.98 -13.40 -4.11
CA VAL A 41 -18.92 -14.43 -3.63
C VAL A 41 -18.34 -15.83 -3.83
N ALA A 42 -18.17 -16.55 -2.72
CA ALA A 42 -18.18 -18.02 -2.61
C ALA A 42 -16.92 -18.90 -2.89
N ALA A 43 -15.68 -18.40 -2.74
CA ALA A 43 -14.56 -19.33 -2.53
C ALA A 43 -14.41 -19.68 -1.03
N PRO A 44 -14.50 -20.97 -0.61
CA PRO A 44 -14.37 -21.35 0.80
C PRO A 44 -13.05 -20.86 1.42
N LEU A 45 -13.08 -20.54 2.72
CA LEU A 45 -11.92 -20.04 3.51
C LEU A 45 -10.71 -21.00 3.54
N SER A 46 -10.85 -22.20 2.97
CA SER A 46 -9.84 -23.25 2.93
C SER A 46 -8.62 -22.95 2.06
N ASN A 47 -8.68 -21.95 1.16
CA ASN A 47 -7.53 -21.54 0.32
C ASN A 47 -7.11 -20.08 0.53
N LEU A 48 -6.77 -19.75 1.78
CA LEU A 48 -6.29 -18.41 2.17
C LEU A 48 -5.01 -17.99 1.42
N ASP A 49 -4.15 -18.95 1.06
CA ASP A 49 -2.94 -18.69 0.25
C ASP A 49 -3.29 -18.19 -1.14
N ARG A 50 -4.22 -18.87 -1.80
CA ARG A 50 -4.72 -18.45 -3.13
C ARG A 50 -5.38 -17.08 -3.06
N ARG A 51 -6.15 -16.80 -2.01
CA ARG A 51 -6.77 -15.46 -1.80
C ARG A 51 -5.73 -14.37 -1.59
N LEU A 52 -4.67 -14.66 -0.82
CA LEU A 52 -3.60 -13.72 -0.56
C LEU A 52 -2.76 -13.47 -1.82
N TYR A 53 -2.38 -14.52 -2.55
CA TYR A 53 -1.69 -14.43 -3.83
C TYR A 53 -2.50 -13.60 -4.84
N ARG A 54 -3.80 -13.90 -4.97
CA ARG A 54 -4.69 -13.10 -5.83
C ARG A 54 -4.76 -11.64 -5.39
N ARG A 55 -4.89 -11.38 -4.08
CA ARG A 55 -4.91 -10.01 -3.56
C ARG A 55 -3.65 -9.23 -3.93
N VAL A 56 -2.49 -9.88 -3.97
CA VAL A 56 -1.25 -9.28 -4.45
C VAL A 56 -1.36 -8.92 -5.94
N ILE A 57 -1.82 -9.83 -6.80
CA ILE A 57 -2.03 -9.54 -8.22
C ILE A 57 -3.02 -8.39 -8.43
N GLU A 58 -4.17 -8.40 -7.75
CA GLU A 58 -5.18 -7.34 -7.87
C GLU A 58 -4.62 -5.96 -7.47
N LEU A 59 -3.74 -5.90 -6.46
CA LEU A 59 -3.05 -4.68 -6.05
C LEU A 59 -2.04 -4.22 -7.11
N TYR A 60 -1.33 -5.16 -7.75
CA TYR A 60 -0.44 -4.85 -8.86
C TYR A 60 -1.21 -4.33 -10.08
N ASP A 61 -2.32 -4.95 -10.44
CA ASP A 61 -3.16 -4.52 -11.56
C ASP A 61 -3.73 -3.12 -11.31
N GLY A 62 -4.21 -2.85 -10.09
CA GLY A 62 -4.66 -1.51 -9.71
C GLY A 62 -3.52 -0.48 -9.73
N SER A 63 -2.32 -0.84 -9.28
CA SER A 63 -1.16 0.05 -9.34
C SER A 63 -0.74 0.35 -10.79
N LEU A 64 -0.82 -0.65 -11.67
CA LEU A 64 -0.53 -0.49 -13.10
C LEU A 64 -1.55 0.44 -13.77
N ALA A 65 -2.83 0.30 -13.44
CA ALA A 65 -3.89 1.18 -13.94
C ALA A 65 -3.75 2.63 -13.46
N LEU A 66 -3.18 2.84 -12.27
CA LEU A 66 -2.87 4.17 -11.73
C LEU A 66 -1.58 4.79 -12.28
N ARG A 67 -0.81 4.09 -13.12
CA ARG A 67 0.48 4.58 -13.65
C ARG A 67 0.44 6.02 -14.19
N PRO A 68 -0.55 6.44 -15.00
CA PRO A 68 -0.60 7.82 -15.51
C PRO A 68 -0.90 8.88 -14.45
N TYR A 69 -1.25 8.46 -13.24
CA TYR A 69 -1.71 9.32 -12.15
C TYR A 69 -0.72 9.33 -10.97
N LEU A 70 0.38 8.57 -11.02
CA LEU A 70 1.34 8.48 -9.91
C LEU A 70 1.90 9.86 -9.53
N ASP A 71 1.79 10.19 -8.23
CA ASP A 71 2.24 11.48 -7.68
C ASP A 71 3.66 11.35 -7.09
N GLU A 72 4.67 11.52 -7.94
CA GLU A 72 6.08 11.45 -7.50
C GLU A 72 6.45 12.62 -6.59
N ALA A 73 5.78 13.77 -6.72
CA ALA A 73 5.98 14.89 -5.81
C ALA A 73 5.55 14.53 -4.38
N ALA A 74 4.46 13.76 -4.21
CA ALA A 74 4.05 13.22 -2.92
C ALA A 74 5.05 12.19 -2.39
N ALA A 75 5.54 11.27 -3.24
CA ALA A 75 6.56 10.30 -2.84
C ALA A 75 7.83 10.99 -2.32
N ASN A 76 8.32 11.99 -3.07
CA ASN A 76 9.50 12.78 -2.69
C ASN A 76 9.30 13.57 -1.39
N ARG A 77 8.12 14.17 -1.19
CA ARG A 77 7.75 14.82 0.09
C ARG A 77 7.76 13.83 1.25
N ALA A 78 7.14 12.67 1.08
CA ALA A 78 7.14 11.61 2.09
C ALA A 78 8.57 11.12 2.42
N GLY A 79 9.41 10.98 1.40
CA GLY A 79 10.82 10.64 1.56
C GLY A 79 11.58 11.67 2.39
N ARG A 80 11.44 12.96 2.07
CA ARG A 80 12.07 14.04 2.87
C ARG A 80 11.60 14.05 4.32
N ILE A 81 10.29 13.92 4.55
CA ILE A 81 9.73 13.89 5.91
C ILE A 81 10.25 12.66 6.67
N GLY A 82 10.17 11.47 6.07
CA GLY A 82 10.59 10.22 6.69
C GLY A 82 12.09 10.17 7.01
N THR A 83 12.94 10.68 6.13
CA THR A 83 14.39 10.80 6.37
C THR A 83 14.68 11.70 7.56
N ARG A 84 14.00 12.86 7.68
CA ARG A 84 14.19 13.75 8.84
C ARG A 84 13.72 13.12 10.16
N LEU A 85 12.72 12.24 10.09
CA LEU A 85 12.24 11.47 11.25
C LEU A 85 13.11 10.24 11.58
N GLY A 86 14.17 9.98 10.80
CA GLY A 86 15.05 8.84 11.03
C GLY A 86 14.38 7.48 10.76
N MET A 87 13.40 7.44 9.84
CA MET A 87 12.71 6.20 9.50
C MET A 87 13.67 5.16 8.93
N ARG A 88 13.46 3.89 9.31
CA ARG A 88 14.19 2.76 8.72
C ARG A 88 13.92 2.67 7.22
N ALA A 89 14.89 2.16 6.46
CA ALA A 89 14.82 2.06 5.00
C ALA A 89 13.50 1.44 4.48
N ASP A 90 13.09 0.31 5.05
CA ASP A 90 11.84 -0.36 4.62
C ASP A 90 10.58 0.47 4.92
N ASP A 91 10.54 1.15 6.06
CA ASP A 91 9.40 1.98 6.45
C ASP A 91 9.37 3.27 5.63
N LEU A 92 10.55 3.82 5.30
CA LEU A 92 10.72 4.96 4.41
C LEU A 92 10.22 4.63 3.00
N ALA A 93 10.64 3.49 2.44
CA ALA A 93 10.15 3.00 1.16
C ALA A 93 8.62 2.82 1.18
N ALA A 94 8.08 2.24 2.24
CA ALA A 94 6.65 2.04 2.40
C ALA A 94 5.85 3.35 2.44
N VAL A 95 6.32 4.40 3.14
CA VAL A 95 5.63 5.70 3.15
C VAL A 95 5.75 6.45 1.83
N MET A 96 6.89 6.33 1.13
CA MET A 96 7.07 6.94 -0.19
C MET A 96 6.10 6.33 -1.20
N GLU A 97 6.02 5.00 -1.26
CA GLU A 97 5.10 4.29 -2.15
C GLU A 97 3.64 4.53 -1.79
N ALA A 98 3.31 4.51 -0.50
CA ALA A 98 1.96 4.83 -0.03
C ALA A 98 1.52 6.25 -0.39
N ALA A 99 2.42 7.24 -0.28
CA ALA A 99 2.15 8.62 -0.68
C ALA A 99 1.95 8.74 -2.19
N ARG A 100 2.78 8.06 -2.98
CA ARG A 100 2.63 7.97 -4.45
C ARG A 100 1.26 7.44 -4.84
N LEU A 101 0.87 6.29 -4.27
CA LEU A 101 -0.42 5.64 -4.57
C LEU A 101 -1.61 6.47 -4.10
N ARG A 102 -1.53 7.10 -2.92
CA ARG A 102 -2.63 7.93 -2.39
C ARG A 102 -2.83 9.22 -3.20
N GLY A 103 -1.73 9.83 -3.66
CA GLY A 103 -1.80 10.92 -4.63
C GLY A 103 -2.44 10.47 -5.94
N ALA A 104 -2.07 9.28 -6.42
CA ALA A 104 -2.62 8.71 -7.65
C ALA A 104 -4.11 8.39 -7.58
N VAL A 105 -4.57 7.78 -6.48
CA VAL A 105 -6.00 7.54 -6.21
C VAL A 105 -6.78 8.85 -6.24
N ARG A 106 -6.25 9.92 -5.63
CA ARG A 106 -6.88 11.25 -5.68
C ARG A 106 -6.90 11.79 -7.11
N ALA A 107 -5.78 11.76 -7.83
CA ALA A 107 -5.66 12.27 -9.18
C ALA A 107 -6.59 11.53 -10.17
N TYR A 108 -6.64 10.20 -10.08
CA TYR A 108 -7.54 9.34 -10.86
C TYR A 108 -9.01 9.72 -10.65
N GLY A 109 -9.43 9.90 -9.39
CA GLY A 109 -10.80 10.30 -9.07
C GLY A 109 -11.23 11.67 -9.64
N HIS A 110 -10.27 12.53 -10.00
CA HIS A 110 -10.52 13.83 -10.63
C HIS A 110 -10.25 13.84 -12.15
N GLY A 111 -9.85 12.70 -12.73
CA GLY A 111 -9.47 12.64 -14.15
C GLY A 111 -8.26 13.50 -14.51
N ALA A 112 -7.35 13.73 -13.55
CA ALA A 112 -6.22 14.63 -13.68
C ALA A 112 -4.90 13.83 -13.75
N PRO A 113 -4.47 13.35 -14.94
CA PRO A 113 -3.19 12.66 -15.07
C PRO A 113 -2.03 13.55 -14.64
N GLN A 114 -0.99 12.94 -14.07
CA GLN A 114 0.21 13.65 -13.66
C GLN A 114 1.17 13.81 -14.85
N PRO A 115 2.07 14.81 -14.82
CA PRO A 115 3.16 14.88 -15.78
C PRO A 115 3.91 13.54 -15.82
N ALA A 116 4.40 13.14 -17.00
CA ALA A 116 5.02 11.85 -17.21
C ALA A 116 6.07 11.55 -16.12
N VAL A 117 5.81 10.52 -15.32
CA VAL A 117 6.76 9.95 -14.37
C VAL A 117 7.81 9.14 -15.15
N GLU A 118 9.07 9.22 -14.72
CA GLU A 118 10.16 8.36 -15.20
C GLU A 118 9.77 6.87 -15.03
N GLU A 119 10.22 5.99 -15.92
CA GLU A 119 9.86 4.56 -15.92
C GLU A 119 10.22 3.85 -14.61
N ASP A 120 11.23 4.34 -13.88
CA ASP A 120 11.67 3.82 -12.58
C ASP A 120 10.68 4.08 -11.42
N ALA A 121 9.64 4.88 -11.62
CA ALA A 121 8.62 5.14 -10.59
C ALA A 121 7.63 3.97 -10.38
N MET A 122 7.77 2.89 -11.16
CA MET A 122 6.89 1.72 -11.05
C MET A 122 7.12 0.98 -9.73
N PRO A 123 6.04 0.53 -9.04
CA PRO A 123 6.22 -0.46 -8.00
C PRO A 123 6.84 -1.70 -8.66
N ALA A 124 7.99 -2.13 -8.14
CA ALA A 124 8.69 -3.30 -8.66
C ALA A 124 7.69 -4.45 -8.79
N ARG A 125 7.55 -4.98 -10.02
CA ARG A 125 6.88 -6.26 -10.21
C ARG A 125 7.64 -7.30 -9.39
N LEU A 126 6.96 -8.38 -9.04
CA LEU A 126 7.61 -9.61 -8.58
C LEU A 126 8.82 -9.86 -9.48
N ASP A 127 10.04 -9.68 -8.96
CA ASP A 127 11.22 -10.14 -9.67
C ASP A 127 11.13 -11.67 -9.74
N GLU A 128 11.63 -12.27 -10.82
CA GLU A 128 11.75 -13.72 -10.94
C GLU A 128 12.69 -14.23 -9.84
N GLY A 129 12.13 -14.51 -8.65
CA GLY A 129 12.87 -14.91 -7.46
C GLY A 129 12.40 -14.28 -6.15
N THR A 130 11.56 -13.23 -6.16
CA THR A 130 11.04 -12.65 -4.90
C THR A 130 10.10 -13.63 -4.19
N ASP A 131 10.36 -13.91 -2.92
CA ASP A 131 9.45 -14.71 -2.10
C ASP A 131 8.12 -13.97 -1.93
N LEU A 132 7.01 -14.64 -2.26
CA LEU A 132 5.65 -14.13 -2.04
C LEU A 132 5.44 -13.65 -0.61
N ALA A 133 6.09 -14.27 0.39
CA ALA A 133 6.00 -13.84 1.77
C ALA A 133 6.63 -12.46 2.01
N GLU A 134 7.76 -12.17 1.37
CA GLU A 134 8.44 -10.87 1.41
C GLU A 134 7.61 -9.81 0.72
N GLU A 135 7.06 -10.14 -0.46
CA GLU A 135 6.20 -9.22 -1.20
C GLU A 135 4.93 -8.88 -0.43
N VAL A 136 4.27 -9.87 0.18
CA VAL A 136 3.13 -9.63 1.06
C VAL A 136 3.53 -8.74 2.25
N ALA A 137 4.70 -8.96 2.85
CA ALA A 137 5.17 -8.15 3.97
C ALA A 137 5.41 -6.69 3.55
N ARG A 138 5.99 -6.47 2.37
CA ARG A 138 6.17 -5.15 1.75
C ARG A 138 4.82 -4.46 1.51
N LEU A 139 3.90 -5.11 0.80
CA LEU A 139 2.56 -4.55 0.53
C LEU A 139 1.75 -4.28 1.80
N VAL A 140 1.90 -5.10 2.85
CA VAL A 140 1.29 -4.83 4.15
C VAL A 140 1.84 -3.55 4.78
N ARG A 141 3.15 -3.28 4.68
CA ARG A 141 3.73 -2.02 5.16
C ARG A 141 3.17 -0.82 4.38
N VAL A 142 3.15 -0.92 3.05
CA VAL A 142 2.57 0.11 2.16
C VAL A 142 1.10 0.37 2.50
N SER A 143 0.28 -0.68 2.60
CA SER A 143 -1.15 -0.55 2.90
C SER A 143 -1.42 0.07 4.27
N ARG A 144 -0.61 -0.26 5.29
CA ARG A 144 -0.70 0.36 6.62
C ARG A 144 -0.29 1.84 6.58
N ALA A 145 0.78 2.17 5.88
CA ALA A 145 1.22 3.55 5.70
C ALA A 145 0.17 4.37 4.92
N TYR A 146 -0.39 3.80 3.86
CA TYR A 146 -1.45 4.39 3.04
C TYR A 146 -2.66 4.78 3.89
N ALA A 147 -3.10 3.85 4.76
CA ALA A 147 -4.30 4.03 5.56
C ALA A 147 -4.12 5.03 6.71
N GLY A 148 -2.94 5.09 7.34
CA GLY A 148 -2.79 5.75 8.65
C GLY A 148 -1.52 6.53 8.90
N SER A 149 -0.58 6.64 7.94
CA SER A 149 0.65 7.39 8.18
C SER A 149 0.42 8.90 8.11
N PRO A 150 0.77 9.66 9.17
CA PRO A 150 0.72 11.12 9.11
C PRO A 150 1.73 11.68 8.09
N VAL A 151 2.83 10.97 7.82
CA VAL A 151 3.80 11.33 6.78
C VAL A 151 3.15 11.30 5.41
N VAL A 152 2.37 10.25 5.12
CA VAL A 152 1.63 10.09 3.85
C VAL A 152 0.57 11.17 3.71
N ALA A 153 -0.12 11.54 4.80
CA ALA A 153 -1.12 12.60 4.80
C ALA A 153 -0.53 14.02 4.66
N ALA A 154 0.69 14.25 5.15
CA ALA A 154 1.40 15.53 5.03
C ALA A 154 2.04 15.72 3.64
N ALA A 155 2.73 14.68 3.12
CA ALA A 155 2.81 14.45 1.67
C ALA A 155 1.38 14.36 1.10
N VAL A 156 1.04 14.15 -0.17
CA VAL A 156 -0.36 14.29 -0.68
C VAL A 156 -1.04 15.68 -0.46
N ALA A 157 -1.15 16.23 0.76
CA ALA A 157 -1.61 17.58 1.08
C ALA A 157 -0.61 18.70 0.71
N GLY A 158 0.59 18.36 0.24
CA GLY A 158 1.57 19.34 -0.25
C GLY A 158 2.57 19.83 0.81
N ARG A 159 2.57 19.26 2.01
CA ARG A 159 3.44 19.70 3.11
C ARG A 159 4.81 19.01 3.06
N ASP A 160 5.83 19.73 3.51
CA ASP A 160 7.20 19.22 3.68
C ASP A 160 7.52 18.81 5.11
N ALA A 161 6.59 18.93 6.05
CA ALA A 161 6.74 18.54 7.46
C ALA A 161 5.40 18.06 8.03
N LEU A 162 5.47 17.28 9.11
CA LEU A 162 4.28 16.99 9.92
C LEU A 162 3.80 18.28 10.59
N PRO A 163 2.48 18.45 10.80
CA PRO A 163 2.02 19.51 11.68
C PRO A 163 2.72 19.34 13.04
N ALA A 164 3.21 20.43 13.62
CA ALA A 164 3.58 20.42 15.03
C ALA A 164 2.34 19.97 15.78
N GLU A 165 2.44 18.95 16.65
CA GLU A 165 1.33 18.62 17.54
C GLU A 165 0.99 19.92 18.28
N GLU A 166 -0.21 20.46 17.99
CA GLU A 166 -0.73 21.61 18.71
C GLU A 166 -0.66 21.24 20.19
N THR A 167 0.29 21.86 20.87
CA THR A 167 0.52 21.71 22.29
C THR A 167 -0.64 22.40 22.98
N GLU A 168 -1.74 21.69 23.15
CA GLU A 168 -2.81 22.03 24.08
C GLU A 168 -2.63 21.09 25.28
N VAL A 169 -1.70 21.36 26.19
CA VAL A 169 -1.90 22.28 27.34
C VAL A 169 -3.26 22.95 27.30
N ALA A 170 -4.31 22.16 27.56
CA ALA A 170 -5.52 22.69 28.17
C ALA A 170 -5.17 23.10 29.61
N MET A 171 -5.35 24.38 29.86
CA MET A 171 -5.38 25.03 31.17
C MET A 171 -6.43 24.42 32.09
#